data_AF-A0A535H2K3-F1
#
_entry.id   AF-A0A535H2K3-F1
#
_cell.length_a   1.000
_cell.length_b   1.000
_cell.length_c   1.000
_cell.angle_alpha   90.00
_cell.angle_beta   90.00
_cell.angle_gamma   90.00
#
_symmetry.space_group_name_H-M   'P 1'
#
loop_
_entity.id
_entity.type
_entity.pdbx_description
1 polymer ?
#
loop_
_entity_poly.entity_id
_entity_poly.type
_entity_poly.pdbx_seq_one_letter_code
_entity_poly.pdbx_strand_id
1 'polypeptide(L)'
;MPRATTVRFSDEMFARLDQAAARTGMPVNSIVIAACLEWMQRHTPPPGTLSVPTPNLSMLAPAPRWATIRRAVVESVARRGPAGVYPFERFTATAQKFLMAAQTDAQGSGFSYIGTEHLLLAAFADSSSISARVLLSLGLSEQTIRSVVLDKTLRVKKPSANPKIVPTNRVKKVIELAFQLRGAAGDSLVNTGHILVALVTEGEGIAAHVLKDAGVTPDRIETAMDEITEPET
;
A
#
# COMPACT_ATOMS: atom_id res chain seq x y z
N MET A 1 -5.35 21.27 -12.39
CA MET A 1 -5.68 20.05 -13.16
C MET A 1 -4.42 19.61 -13.92
N PRO A 2 -3.70 18.55 -13.49
CA PRO A 2 -2.61 18.02 -14.30
C PRO A 2 -3.21 17.33 -15.54
N ARG A 3 -2.91 17.86 -16.74
CA ARG A 3 -3.24 17.21 -18.01
C ARG A 3 -2.12 16.22 -18.34
N ALA A 4 -2.29 14.95 -17.99
CA ALA A 4 -1.38 13.90 -18.44
C ALA A 4 -1.51 13.76 -19.96
N THR A 5 -0.47 14.13 -20.70
CA THR A 5 -0.42 13.98 -22.16
C THR A 5 0.66 12.94 -22.46
N THR A 6 0.27 11.78 -23.01
CA THR A 6 1.23 10.73 -23.39
C THR A 6 1.96 11.16 -24.66
N VAL A 7 3.25 11.44 -24.55
CA VAL A 7 4.13 11.72 -25.69
C VAL A 7 4.65 10.39 -26.23
N ARG A 8 4.49 10.15 -27.54
CA ARG A 8 5.06 8.98 -28.23
C ARG A 8 6.36 9.39 -28.90
N PHE A 9 7.43 8.63 -28.65
CA PHE A 9 8.69 8.78 -29.35
C PHE A 9 8.69 7.96 -30.64
N SER A 10 9.52 8.34 -31.62
CA SER A 10 9.82 7.46 -32.75
C SER A 10 10.63 6.25 -32.28
N ASP A 11 10.55 5.14 -33.02
CA ASP A 11 11.28 3.91 -32.71
C ASP A 11 12.79 4.14 -32.62
N GLU A 12 13.35 4.99 -33.49
CA GLU A 12 14.76 5.38 -33.46
C GLU A 12 15.13 6.11 -32.16
N MET A 13 14.30 7.05 -31.72
CA MET A 13 14.54 7.79 -30.47
C MET A 13 14.41 6.89 -29.25
N PHE A 14 13.46 5.96 -29.26
CA PHE A 14 13.30 4.99 -28.19
C PHE A 14 14.52 4.07 -28.08
N ALA A 15 15.02 3.55 -29.21
CA ALA A 15 16.23 2.74 -29.24
C ALA A 15 17.46 3.47 -28.68
N ARG A 16 17.60 4.78 -28.95
CA ARG A 16 18.67 5.61 -28.39
C ARG A 16 18.52 5.80 -26.88
N LEU A 17 17.29 5.93 -26.38
CA LEU A 17 17.00 6.03 -24.95
C LEU A 17 17.30 4.72 -24.23
N ASP A 18 16.98 3.57 -24.82
CA ASP A 18 17.32 2.25 -24.26
C ASP A 18 18.83 2.03 -24.18
N GLN A 19 19.57 2.45 -25.21
CA GLN A 19 21.05 2.42 -25.16
C GLN A 19 21.61 3.31 -24.05
N ALA A 20 21.04 4.51 -23.86
CA ALA A 20 21.44 5.41 -22.78
C ALA A 20 21.10 4.83 -21.39
N ALA A 21 19.94 4.18 -21.26
CA ALA A 21 19.53 3.49 -20.04
C ALA A 21 20.49 2.34 -19.70
N ALA A 22 20.87 1.51 -20.68
CA ALA A 22 21.82 0.43 -20.50
C ALA A 22 23.22 0.92 -20.07
N ARG A 23 23.67 2.07 -20.58
CA ARG A 23 24.97 2.66 -20.24
C ARG A 23 25.01 3.32 -18.86
N THR A 24 23.92 3.97 -18.46
CA THR A 24 23.86 4.77 -17.22
C THR A 24 23.26 4.02 -16.05
N GLY A 25 22.59 2.89 -16.30
CA GLY A 25 21.79 2.17 -15.31
C GLY A 25 20.50 2.90 -14.91
N MET A 26 20.16 4.02 -15.55
CA MET A 26 18.96 4.80 -15.25
C MET A 26 17.79 4.33 -16.13
N PRO A 27 16.57 4.21 -15.57
CA PRO A 27 15.38 3.96 -16.38
C PRO A 27 15.13 5.09 -17.40
N VAL A 28 14.61 4.74 -18.58
CA VAL A 28 14.31 5.69 -19.67
C VAL A 28 13.48 6.90 -19.20
N ASN A 29 12.45 6.68 -18.37
CA ASN A 29 11.63 7.77 -17.82
C ASN A 29 12.46 8.79 -17.02
N SER A 30 13.45 8.34 -16.26
CA SER A 30 14.32 9.22 -15.47
C SER A 30 15.22 10.08 -16.35
N ILE A 31 15.68 9.52 -17.47
CA ILE A 31 16.50 10.24 -18.47
C ILE A 31 15.68 11.35 -19.12
N VAL A 32 14.44 11.04 -19.53
CA VAL A 32 13.53 12.01 -20.16
C VAL A 32 13.19 13.14 -19.20
N ILE A 33 12.86 12.83 -17.95
CA ILE A 33 12.54 13.86 -16.93
C ILE A 33 13.75 14.77 -16.68
N ALA A 34 14.95 14.21 -16.54
CA ALA A 34 16.16 14.98 -16.32
C ALA A 34 16.44 15.95 -17.49
N ALA A 35 16.33 15.47 -18.73
CA ALA A 35 16.52 16.30 -19.92
C ALA A 35 15.48 17.43 -20.01
N CYS A 36 14.21 17.16 -19.69
CA CYS A 36 13.16 18.18 -19.66
C CYS A 36 13.42 19.25 -18.59
N LEU A 37 13.82 18.84 -17.37
CA LEU A 37 14.14 19.77 -16.29
C LEU A 37 15.32 20.68 -16.66
N GLU A 38 16.38 20.10 -17.23
CA GLU A 38 17.56 20.85 -17.67
C GLU A 38 17.21 21.84 -18.79
N TRP A 39 16.37 21.43 -19.75
CA TRP A 39 15.90 22.31 -20.80
C TRP A 39 15.07 23.48 -20.24
N MET A 40 14.14 23.22 -19.31
CA MET A 40 13.33 24.25 -18.66
C MET A 40 14.17 25.24 -17.85
N GLN A 41 15.22 24.78 -17.15
CA GLN A 41 16.11 25.67 -16.41
C GLN A 41 16.84 26.66 -17.33
N ARG A 42 17.23 26.21 -18.53
CA ARG A 42 17.93 27.06 -19.51
C ARG A 42 17.00 28.06 -20.21
N HIS A 43 15.72 27.73 -20.40
CA HIS A 43 14.82 28.50 -21.27
C HIS A 43 13.64 29.15 -20.54
N THR A 44 13.34 28.74 -19.31
CA THR A 44 12.27 29.29 -18.46
C THR A 44 12.75 29.36 -17.00
N PRO A 45 13.70 30.27 -16.67
CA PRO A 45 14.11 30.47 -15.29
C PRO A 45 12.92 30.95 -14.44
N PRO A 46 12.83 30.56 -13.15
CA PRO A 46 11.70 30.93 -12.30
C PRO A 46 11.59 32.46 -12.15
N PRO A 47 10.37 33.02 -12.16
CA PRO A 47 10.18 34.46 -12.05
C PRO A 47 10.52 34.94 -10.63
N GLY A 48 11.51 35.84 -10.50
CA GLY A 48 11.85 36.45 -9.20
C GLY A 48 13.29 36.90 -8.96
N THR A 49 14.12 37.16 -9.99
CA THR A 49 15.48 37.71 -9.78
C THR A 49 15.45 39.22 -9.52
N LEU A 50 15.12 39.63 -8.29
CA LEU A 50 15.60 40.88 -7.70
C LEU A 50 16.88 40.58 -6.91
N SER A 51 17.90 41.43 -7.07
CA SER A 51 19.21 41.34 -6.44
C SER A 51 19.14 41.12 -4.92
N VAL A 52 19.64 39.98 -4.46
CA VAL A 52 19.94 39.72 -3.05
C VAL A 52 21.44 40.00 -2.85
N PRO A 53 21.86 40.77 -1.82
CA PRO A 53 23.28 40.93 -1.54
C PRO A 53 23.89 39.57 -1.22
N THR A 54 25.03 39.27 -1.84
CA THR A 54 25.72 37.98 -1.72
C THR A 54 25.99 37.67 -0.25
N PRO A 55 25.48 36.56 0.31
CA PRO A 55 25.83 36.19 1.67
C PRO A 55 27.32 35.88 1.75
N ASN A 56 27.96 36.32 2.83
CA ASN A 56 29.38 36.05 3.07
C ASN A 56 29.57 34.55 3.33
N LEU A 57 29.97 33.82 2.29
CA LEU A 57 30.15 32.36 2.26
C LEU A 57 31.26 31.85 3.20
N SER A 58 32.05 32.74 3.80
CA SER A 58 33.10 32.37 4.77
C SER A 58 32.58 31.95 6.15
N MET A 59 31.30 32.21 6.47
CA MET A 59 30.67 31.83 7.74
C MET A 59 29.75 30.60 7.65
N LEU A 60 29.49 30.08 6.45
CA LEU A 60 28.77 28.81 6.31
C LEU A 60 29.73 27.66 6.60
N ALA A 61 29.35 26.78 7.53
CA ALA A 61 30.04 25.52 7.75
C ALA A 61 30.26 24.81 6.41
N PRO A 62 31.43 24.18 6.18
CA PRO A 62 31.72 23.53 4.91
C PRO A 62 30.61 22.54 4.58
N ALA A 63 30.17 22.56 3.31
CA ALA A 63 29.12 21.67 2.83
C ALA A 63 29.44 20.23 3.27
N PRO A 64 28.47 19.50 3.87
CA PRO A 64 28.75 18.18 4.41
C PRO A 64 29.25 17.28 3.28
N ARG A 65 30.34 16.54 3.55
CA ARG A 65 30.88 15.58 2.58
C ARG A 65 29.77 14.63 2.14
N TRP A 66 29.84 14.16 0.90
CA TRP A 66 28.88 13.19 0.37
C TRP A 66 28.72 11.96 1.27
N ALA A 67 29.78 11.53 1.95
CA ALA A 67 29.74 10.46 2.96
C ALA A 67 28.82 10.80 4.16
N THR A 68 28.79 12.06 4.61
CA THR A 68 27.93 12.54 5.71
C THR A 68 26.47 12.60 5.28
N ILE A 69 26.20 13.10 4.06
CA ILE A 69 24.85 13.11 3.48
C ILE A 69 24.37 11.67 3.30
N ARG A 70 25.20 10.80 2.71
CA ARG A 70 24.89 9.38 2.53
C ARG A 70 24.65 8.69 3.87
N ARG A 71 25.45 8.97 4.90
CA ARG A 71 25.23 8.42 6.25
C ARG A 71 23.91 8.90 6.83
N ALA A 72 23.62 10.20 6.76
CA ALA A 72 22.34 10.76 7.25
C ALA A 72 21.14 10.22 6.48
N VAL A 73 21.26 10.02 5.16
CA VAL A 73 20.24 9.40 4.31
C VAL A 73 20.08 7.94 4.68
N VAL A 74 21.16 7.16 4.77
CA VAL A 74 21.13 5.74 5.19
C VAL A 74 20.57 5.60 6.60
N GLU A 75 20.84 6.53 7.51
CA GLU A 75 20.33 6.54 8.88
C GLU A 75 18.86 7.01 8.94
N SER A 76 18.42 7.89 8.03
CA SER A 76 17.01 8.26 7.86
C SER A 76 16.19 7.15 7.18
N VAL A 77 16.81 6.43 6.25
CA VAL A 77 16.27 5.27 5.55
C VAL A 77 16.34 4.05 6.47
N ALA A 78 17.30 3.92 7.37
CA ALA A 78 17.31 2.89 8.40
C ALA A 78 16.25 3.17 9.49
N ARG A 79 15.99 4.45 9.81
CA ARG A 79 14.83 4.86 10.62
C ARG A 79 13.50 4.57 9.92
N ARG A 80 13.44 4.66 8.59
CA ARG A 80 12.36 4.07 7.77
C ARG A 80 12.67 2.60 7.49
N GLY A 81 12.59 1.77 8.54
CA GLY A 81 13.04 0.38 8.53
C GLY A 81 12.77 -0.40 7.23
N PRO A 82 13.60 -1.41 6.92
CA PRO A 82 13.52 -2.17 5.68
C PRO A 82 12.10 -2.68 5.45
N ALA A 83 11.65 -2.66 4.20
CA ALA A 83 10.31 -3.07 3.79
C ALA A 83 10.04 -4.57 4.05
N GLY A 84 9.85 -4.93 5.32
CA GLY A 84 8.78 -5.84 5.70
C GLY A 84 7.48 -5.10 5.51
N VAL A 85 6.46 -5.78 4.95
CA VAL A 85 5.27 -5.14 4.37
C VAL A 85 4.74 -4.01 5.25
N TYR A 86 4.61 -4.19 6.57
CA TYR A 86 4.60 -3.11 7.57
C TYR A 86 5.04 -3.68 8.93
N PRO A 87 5.57 -2.88 9.88
CA PRO A 87 5.92 -3.38 11.22
C PRO A 87 4.65 -3.84 11.95
N PHE A 88 4.67 -5.05 12.50
CA PHE A 88 3.51 -5.69 13.17
C PHE A 88 3.02 -4.87 14.37
N GLU A 89 3.94 -4.12 14.99
CA GLU A 89 3.73 -3.26 16.15
C GLU A 89 2.83 -2.05 15.84
N ARG A 90 2.56 -1.76 14.56
CA ARG A 90 1.66 -0.68 14.15
C ARG A 90 0.21 -1.10 13.99
N PHE A 91 -0.10 -2.36 14.30
CA PHE A 91 -1.43 -2.94 14.30
C PHE A 91 -1.88 -3.21 15.73
N THR A 92 -3.19 -3.13 15.99
CA THR A 92 -3.78 -3.60 17.25
C THR A 92 -3.57 -5.09 17.43
N ALA A 93 -3.67 -5.60 18.65
CA ALA A 93 -3.54 -7.05 18.90
C ALA A 93 -4.58 -7.88 18.12
N THR A 94 -5.80 -7.36 17.96
CA THR A 94 -6.88 -7.95 17.13
C THR A 94 -6.49 -7.96 15.65
N ALA A 95 -5.95 -6.86 15.11
CA ALA A 95 -5.51 -6.78 13.71
C ALA A 95 -4.29 -7.67 13.43
N GLN A 96 -3.38 -7.82 14.39
CA GLN A 96 -2.28 -8.79 14.33
C GLN A 96 -2.80 -10.22 14.20
N LYS A 97 -3.76 -10.62 15.05
CA LYS A 97 -4.42 -11.93 14.98
C LYS A 97 -5.15 -12.13 13.64
N PHE A 98 -5.85 -11.10 13.15
CA PHE A 98 -6.49 -11.12 11.84
C PHE A 98 -5.49 -11.46 10.72
N LEU A 99 -4.33 -10.79 10.69
CA LEU A 99 -3.33 -11.02 9.64
C LEU A 99 -2.71 -12.43 9.73
N MET A 100 -2.48 -12.92 10.95
CA MET A 100 -2.05 -14.30 11.18
C MET A 100 -3.11 -15.30 10.71
N ALA A 101 -4.38 -15.06 11.01
CA ALA A 101 -5.49 -15.92 10.59
C ALA A 101 -5.61 -15.97 9.06
N ALA A 102 -5.42 -14.84 8.36
CA ALA A 102 -5.40 -14.83 6.89
C ALA A 102 -4.24 -15.67 6.32
N GLN A 103 -3.07 -15.63 6.96
CA GLN A 103 -1.94 -16.48 6.58
C GLN A 103 -2.23 -17.96 6.85
N THR A 104 -2.83 -18.29 8.00
CA THR A 104 -3.21 -19.67 8.35
C THR A 104 -4.28 -20.22 7.41
N ASP A 105 -5.28 -19.43 7.02
CA ASP A 105 -6.31 -19.85 6.07
C ASP A 105 -5.72 -20.10 4.67
N ALA A 106 -4.80 -19.25 4.21
CA ALA A 106 -4.04 -19.46 2.98
C ALA A 106 -3.21 -20.77 3.02
N GLN A 107 -2.53 -21.04 4.14
CA GLN A 107 -1.77 -22.27 4.37
C GLN A 107 -2.66 -23.50 4.33
N GLY A 108 -3.75 -23.49 5.11
CA GLY A 108 -4.69 -24.60 5.21
C GLY A 108 -5.38 -24.91 3.89
N SER A 109 -5.61 -23.89 3.06
CA SER A 109 -6.20 -24.01 1.73
C SER A 109 -5.19 -24.39 0.64
N GLY A 110 -3.89 -24.49 0.98
CA GLY A 110 -2.83 -24.91 0.06
C GLY A 110 -2.35 -23.83 -0.91
N PHE A 111 -2.67 -22.56 -0.66
CA PHE A 111 -2.18 -21.44 -1.46
C PHE A 111 -0.75 -21.04 -1.06
N SER A 112 0.05 -20.66 -2.04
CA SER A 112 1.40 -20.11 -1.83
C SER A 112 1.41 -18.58 -1.66
N TYR A 113 0.24 -17.97 -1.54
CA TYR A 113 0.06 -16.53 -1.45
C TYR A 113 -1.10 -16.16 -0.52
N ILE A 114 -1.08 -14.93 0.01
CA ILE A 114 -2.21 -14.34 0.72
C ILE A 114 -2.96 -13.43 -0.26
N GLY A 115 -4.16 -13.84 -0.66
CA GLY A 115 -5.10 -13.03 -1.44
C GLY A 115 -6.10 -12.28 -0.58
N THR A 116 -6.93 -11.48 -1.24
CA THR A 116 -7.98 -10.66 -0.60
C THR A 116 -9.04 -11.51 0.10
N GLU A 117 -9.33 -12.69 -0.45
CA GLU A 117 -10.26 -13.70 0.07
C GLU A 117 -9.86 -14.20 1.46
N HIS A 118 -8.56 -14.40 1.70
CA HIS A 118 -8.08 -14.83 3.01
C HIS A 118 -8.20 -13.71 4.04
N LEU A 119 -8.02 -12.45 3.64
CA LEU A 119 -8.30 -11.30 4.53
C LEU A 119 -9.80 -11.23 4.87
N LEU A 120 -10.67 -11.44 3.89
CA LEU A 120 -12.12 -11.44 4.12
C LEU A 120 -12.54 -12.56 5.07
N LEU A 121 -12.01 -13.77 4.91
CA LEU A 121 -12.29 -14.87 5.83
C LEU A 121 -11.74 -14.59 7.24
N ALA A 122 -10.54 -14.00 7.32
CA ALA A 122 -9.94 -13.60 8.59
C ALA A 122 -10.70 -12.50 9.33
N ALA A 123 -11.58 -11.76 8.65
CA ALA A 123 -12.44 -10.77 9.29
C ALA A 123 -13.38 -11.35 10.35
N PHE A 124 -13.62 -12.67 10.31
CA PHE A 124 -14.41 -13.41 11.27
C PHE A 124 -13.56 -14.21 12.29
N ALA A 125 -12.23 -14.14 12.21
CA ALA A 125 -11.33 -14.96 13.04
C ALA A 125 -11.45 -14.66 14.54
N ASP A 126 -11.84 -13.43 14.89
CA ASP A 126 -12.12 -13.01 16.25
C ASP A 126 -13.49 -12.33 16.28
N SER A 127 -14.47 -12.95 16.96
CA SER A 127 -15.83 -12.43 17.05
C SER A 127 -15.93 -11.11 17.82
N SER A 128 -14.92 -10.79 18.63
CA SER A 128 -14.83 -9.50 19.33
C SER A 128 -14.30 -8.38 18.44
N SER A 129 -13.68 -8.70 17.31
CA SER A 129 -13.11 -7.70 16.41
C SER A 129 -14.17 -6.81 15.78
N ILE A 130 -13.84 -5.54 15.56
CA ILE A 130 -14.74 -4.60 14.91
C ILE A 130 -15.11 -5.06 13.50
N SER A 131 -14.20 -5.71 12.75
CA SER A 131 -14.51 -6.26 11.44
C SER A 131 -15.59 -7.35 11.49
N ALA A 132 -15.52 -8.26 12.46
CA ALA A 132 -16.52 -9.32 12.62
C ALA A 132 -17.88 -8.73 12.99
N ARG A 133 -17.90 -7.82 13.98
CA ARG A 133 -19.12 -7.17 14.45
C ARG A 133 -19.83 -6.38 13.34
N VAL A 134 -19.07 -5.63 12.55
CA VAL A 134 -19.60 -4.86 11.41
C VAL A 134 -20.15 -5.78 10.32
N LEU A 135 -19.43 -6.83 9.93
CA LEU A 135 -19.92 -7.75 8.91
C LEU A 135 -21.20 -8.47 9.38
N LEU A 136 -21.25 -8.87 10.65
CA LEU A 136 -22.44 -9.48 11.24
C LEU A 136 -23.63 -8.51 11.31
N SER A 137 -23.41 -7.24 11.66
CA SER A 137 -24.50 -6.23 11.68
C SER A 137 -25.05 -5.93 10.28
N LEU A 138 -24.20 -6.06 9.25
CA LEU A 138 -24.58 -5.97 7.84
C LEU A 138 -25.24 -7.27 7.31
N GLY A 139 -25.47 -8.26 8.16
CA GLY A 139 -26.15 -9.51 7.82
C GLY A 139 -25.26 -10.57 7.17
N LEU A 140 -23.93 -10.42 7.25
CA LEU A 140 -22.97 -11.36 6.68
C LEU A 140 -22.41 -12.28 7.76
N SER A 141 -22.60 -13.59 7.56
CA SER A 141 -22.01 -14.62 8.41
C SER A 141 -20.75 -15.21 7.79
N GLU A 142 -19.83 -15.72 8.62
CA GLU A 142 -18.64 -16.42 8.14
C GLU A 142 -19.02 -17.58 7.21
N GLN A 143 -20.05 -18.35 7.57
CA GLN A 143 -20.48 -19.52 6.80
C GLN A 143 -20.94 -19.11 5.39
N THR A 144 -21.73 -18.04 5.28
CA THR A 144 -22.18 -17.51 3.98
C THR A 144 -21.03 -16.98 3.16
N ILE A 145 -20.10 -16.24 3.77
CA ILE A 145 -18.93 -15.69 3.06
C ILE A 145 -18.01 -16.81 2.60
N ARG A 146 -17.74 -17.80 3.46
CA ARG A 146 -16.88 -18.95 3.15
C ARG A 146 -17.44 -19.77 1.99
N SER A 147 -18.75 -20.01 1.92
CA SER A 147 -19.34 -20.74 0.79
C SER A 147 -19.16 -20.00 -0.53
N VAL A 148 -19.40 -18.68 -0.56
CA VAL A 148 -19.23 -17.86 -1.77
C VAL A 148 -17.76 -17.75 -2.19
N VAL A 149 -16.85 -17.58 -1.23
CA VAL A 149 -15.41 -17.53 -1.51
C VAL A 149 -14.93 -18.85 -2.09
N LEU A 150 -15.35 -19.99 -1.52
CA LEU A 150 -14.98 -21.33 -2.01
C LEU A 150 -15.52 -21.61 -3.42
N ASP A 151 -16.69 -21.09 -3.77
CA ASP A 151 -17.23 -21.19 -5.13
C ASP A 151 -16.41 -20.36 -6.14
N LYS A 152 -15.94 -19.19 -5.71
CA LYS A 152 -15.13 -18.28 -6.54
C LYS A 152 -13.64 -18.63 -6.57
N THR A 153 -13.14 -19.52 -5.72
CA THR A 153 -11.72 -19.94 -5.70
C THR A 153 -11.51 -21.33 -6.29
N LEU A 154 -10.54 -21.44 -7.20
CA LEU A 154 -10.10 -22.74 -7.69
C LEU A 154 -9.28 -23.43 -6.60
N ARG A 155 -9.77 -24.55 -6.08
CA ARG A 155 -9.02 -25.39 -5.13
C ARG A 155 -7.70 -25.85 -5.75
N VAL A 156 -6.60 -25.58 -5.06
CA VAL A 156 -5.29 -26.12 -5.43
C VAL A 156 -5.21 -27.58 -5.00
N LYS A 157 -4.95 -28.49 -5.95
CA LYS A 157 -4.99 -29.96 -5.73
C LYS A 157 -3.84 -30.52 -4.86
N LYS A 158 -2.83 -29.71 -4.50
CA LYS A 158 -1.77 -30.13 -3.56
C LYS A 158 -1.01 -28.91 -3.01
N PRO A 159 -0.93 -28.71 -1.67
CA PRO A 159 0.00 -27.76 -1.08
C PRO A 159 1.43 -28.15 -1.45
N SER A 160 2.29 -27.20 -1.82
CA SER A 160 3.72 -27.50 -1.88
C SER A 160 4.23 -27.80 -0.47
N ALA A 161 5.28 -28.61 -0.33
CA ALA A 161 5.96 -28.72 0.96
C ALA A 161 6.61 -27.36 1.27
N ASN A 162 6.22 -26.72 2.37
CA ASN A 162 6.72 -25.41 2.84
C ASN A 162 6.67 -24.25 1.82
N PRO A 163 5.48 -23.79 1.38
CA PRO A 163 5.40 -22.59 0.57
C PRO A 163 5.79 -21.38 1.43
N LYS A 164 6.78 -20.60 0.97
CA LYS A 164 6.99 -19.25 1.50
C LYS A 164 5.80 -18.40 1.09
N ILE A 165 4.85 -18.24 1.99
CA ILE A 165 3.62 -17.50 1.72
C ILE A 165 3.92 -16.01 1.68
N VAL A 166 3.57 -15.40 0.56
CA VAL A 166 3.78 -13.98 0.31
C VAL A 166 2.44 -13.29 0.08
N PRO A 167 2.24 -12.08 0.64
CA PRO A 167 1.10 -11.27 0.29
C PRO A 167 1.10 -10.90 -1.20
N THR A 168 -0.05 -11.00 -1.84
CA THR A 168 -0.25 -10.47 -3.20
C THR A 168 -0.06 -8.95 -3.23
N ASN A 169 0.16 -8.37 -4.41
CA ASN A 169 0.26 -6.90 -4.55
C ASN A 169 -1.03 -6.19 -4.12
N ARG A 170 -2.20 -6.83 -4.33
CA ARG A 170 -3.49 -6.32 -3.82
C ARG A 170 -3.53 -6.28 -2.30
N VAL A 171 -3.11 -7.35 -1.62
CA VAL A 171 -3.02 -7.33 -0.15
C VAL A 171 -2.07 -6.24 0.33
N LYS A 172 -0.90 -6.06 -0.31
CA LYS A 172 -0.02 -4.93 0.04
C LYS A 172 -0.74 -3.59 -0.10
N LYS A 173 -1.54 -3.43 -1.17
CA LYS A 173 -2.34 -2.22 -1.39
C LYS A 173 -3.43 -2.02 -0.34
N VAL A 174 -4.12 -3.07 0.07
CA VAL A 174 -5.10 -3.04 1.17
C VAL A 174 -4.43 -2.56 2.46
N ILE A 175 -3.23 -3.07 2.78
CA ILE A 175 -2.53 -2.62 3.99
C ILE A 175 -2.07 -1.17 3.87
N GLU A 176 -1.56 -0.73 2.72
CA GLU A 176 -1.26 0.70 2.45
C GLU A 176 -2.46 1.59 2.73
N LEU A 177 -3.63 1.22 2.21
CA LEU A 177 -4.89 1.95 2.40
C LEU A 177 -5.32 1.95 3.87
N ALA A 178 -5.19 0.83 4.58
CA ALA A 178 -5.52 0.75 6.00
C ALA A 178 -4.68 1.74 6.85
N PHE A 179 -3.41 1.94 6.50
CA PHE A 179 -2.56 2.94 7.16
C PHE A 179 -2.98 4.38 6.87
N GLN A 180 -3.49 4.65 5.66
CA GLN A 180 -4.03 5.96 5.28
C GLN A 180 -5.33 6.23 6.04
N LEU A 181 -6.24 5.27 6.10
CA LEU A 181 -7.51 5.36 6.83
C LEU A 181 -7.28 5.57 8.33
N ARG A 182 -6.38 4.79 8.94
CA ARG A 182 -5.95 5.02 10.33
C ARG A 182 -5.44 6.45 10.53
N GLY A 183 -4.64 6.97 9.59
CA GLY A 183 -4.16 8.35 9.65
C GLY A 183 -5.27 9.39 9.55
N ALA A 184 -6.28 9.15 8.72
CA ALA A 184 -7.44 10.01 8.55
C ALA A 184 -8.40 9.96 9.76
N ALA A 185 -8.54 8.79 10.38
CA ALA A 185 -9.34 8.59 11.60
C ALA A 185 -8.66 9.17 12.87
N GLY A 186 -7.35 9.42 12.82
CA GLY A 186 -6.58 9.88 13.98
C GLY A 186 -6.14 8.77 14.93
N ASP A 187 -6.32 7.50 14.54
CA ASP A 187 -5.96 6.34 15.35
C ASP A 187 -4.45 6.12 15.42
N SER A 188 -3.98 5.63 16.57
CA SER A 188 -2.57 5.33 16.80
C SER A 188 -2.13 4.05 16.07
N LEU A 189 -2.99 3.03 16.06
CA LEU A 189 -2.75 1.70 15.52
C LEU A 189 -3.80 1.32 14.47
N VAL A 190 -3.39 0.52 13.49
CA VAL A 190 -4.32 -0.05 12.51
C VAL A 190 -5.13 -1.17 13.17
N ASN A 191 -6.42 -0.91 13.42
CA ASN A 191 -7.42 -1.93 13.81
C ASN A 191 -8.00 -2.72 12.61
N THR A 192 -8.85 -3.71 12.88
CA THR A 192 -9.48 -4.56 11.86
C THR A 192 -10.50 -3.81 10.99
N GLY A 193 -11.11 -2.74 11.50
CA GLY A 193 -12.04 -1.88 10.77
C GLY A 193 -11.37 -1.14 9.62
N HIS A 194 -10.19 -0.57 9.85
CA HIS A 194 -9.39 0.05 8.78
C HIS A 194 -9.05 -0.94 7.67
N ILE A 195 -8.71 -2.19 8.04
CA ILE A 195 -8.41 -3.24 7.07
C ILE A 195 -9.66 -3.60 6.27
N LEU A 196 -10.83 -3.67 6.91
CA LEU A 196 -12.10 -3.96 6.24
C LEU A 196 -12.51 -2.85 5.26
N VAL A 197 -12.47 -1.58 5.67
CA VAL A 197 -12.75 -0.43 4.78
C VAL A 197 -11.74 -0.40 3.63
N ALA A 198 -10.46 -0.64 3.91
CA ALA A 198 -9.42 -0.71 2.88
C ALA A 198 -9.66 -1.85 1.87
N LEU A 199 -10.17 -3.00 2.33
CA LEU A 199 -10.45 -4.16 1.49
C LEU A 199 -11.56 -3.87 0.48
N VAL A 200 -12.61 -3.15 0.89
CA VAL A 200 -13.67 -2.70 -0.03
C VAL A 200 -13.18 -1.57 -0.93
N THR A 201 -12.35 -0.67 -0.40
CA THR A 201 -11.82 0.49 -1.14
C THR A 201 -10.84 0.10 -2.24
N GLU A 202 -10.02 -0.93 -2.03
CA GLU A 202 -9.14 -1.46 -3.08
C GLU A 202 -9.95 -1.91 -4.31
N GLY A 203 -11.15 -2.42 -4.09
CA GLY A 203 -12.20 -2.55 -5.10
C GLY A 203 -12.01 -3.67 -6.10
N GLU A 204 -10.91 -4.41 -6.04
CA GLU A 204 -10.62 -5.54 -6.92
C GLU A 204 -10.41 -6.85 -6.15
N GLY A 205 -10.50 -7.97 -6.88
CA GLY A 205 -10.30 -9.30 -6.31
C GLY A 205 -11.54 -9.90 -5.66
N ILE A 206 -11.35 -11.10 -5.11
CA ILE A 206 -12.46 -11.96 -4.70
C ILE A 206 -13.23 -11.32 -3.54
N ALA A 207 -12.54 -10.74 -2.55
CA ALA A 207 -13.20 -10.10 -1.43
C ALA A 207 -14.06 -8.92 -1.84
N ALA A 208 -13.52 -8.02 -2.68
CA ALA A 208 -14.26 -6.87 -3.16
C ALA A 208 -15.51 -7.29 -3.94
N HIS A 209 -15.43 -8.32 -4.78
CA HIS A 209 -16.61 -8.86 -5.47
C HIS A 209 -17.63 -9.44 -4.51
N VAL A 210 -17.21 -10.24 -3.52
CA VAL A 210 -18.13 -10.82 -2.52
C VAL A 210 -18.83 -9.73 -1.71
N LEU A 211 -18.10 -8.73 -1.24
CA LEU A 211 -18.65 -7.62 -0.46
C LEU A 211 -19.56 -6.73 -1.31
N LYS A 212 -19.20 -6.48 -2.57
CA LYS A 212 -20.02 -5.71 -3.52
C LYS A 212 -21.32 -6.43 -3.86
N ASP A 213 -21.28 -7.74 -4.10
CA ASP A 213 -22.47 -8.55 -4.38
C ASP A 213 -23.43 -8.57 -3.17
N ALA A 214 -22.88 -8.47 -1.95
CA ALA A 214 -23.62 -8.30 -0.71
C ALA A 214 -24.12 -6.86 -0.46
N GLY A 215 -23.81 -5.90 -1.34
CA GLY A 215 -24.18 -4.50 -1.17
C GLY A 215 -23.45 -3.80 -0.03
N VAL A 216 -22.27 -4.30 0.36
CA VAL A 216 -21.39 -3.67 1.36
C VAL A 216 -20.51 -2.64 0.65
N THR A 217 -20.67 -1.38 1.04
CA THR A 217 -19.87 -0.24 0.56
C THR A 217 -19.01 0.33 1.69
N PRO A 218 -17.97 1.12 1.39
CA PRO A 218 -17.17 1.79 2.41
C PRO A 218 -18.04 2.61 3.37
N ASP A 219 -18.95 3.43 2.84
CA ASP A 219 -19.87 4.25 3.64
C ASP A 219 -20.73 3.43 4.62
N ARG A 220 -21.20 2.25 4.20
CA ARG A 220 -21.99 1.35 5.07
C ARG A 220 -21.15 0.73 6.16
N ILE A 221 -19.88 0.41 5.87
CA ILE A 221 -18.94 -0.09 6.87
C ILE A 221 -18.64 1.00 7.88
N GLU A 222 -18.33 2.22 7.43
CA GLU A 222 -18.05 3.36 8.30
C GLU A 222 -19.26 3.70 9.18
N THR A 223 -20.46 3.77 8.61
CA THR A 223 -21.70 3.98 9.38
C THR A 223 -21.89 2.88 10.43
N ALA A 224 -21.70 1.61 10.06
CA ALA A 224 -21.81 0.50 11.00
C ALA A 224 -20.72 0.54 12.08
N MET A 225 -19.51 0.98 11.76
CA MET A 225 -18.43 1.15 12.74
C MET A 225 -18.79 2.22 13.78
N ASP A 226 -19.35 3.35 13.35
CA ASP A 226 -19.78 4.43 14.23
C ASP A 226 -20.88 3.98 15.20
N GLU A 227 -21.82 3.15 14.73
CA GLU A 227 -22.89 2.56 15.57
C GLU A 227 -22.38 1.52 16.58
N ILE A 228 -21.26 0.88 16.27
CA ILE A 228 -20.69 -0.25 17.02
C ILE A 228 -19.70 0.20 18.10
N THR A 229 -19.37 1.50 18.14
CA THR A 229 -18.31 2.12 18.96
C THR A 229 -18.36 1.72 20.45
N GLU A 230 -17.56 0.71 20.79
CA GLU A 230 -16.68 0.74 21.96
C GLU A 230 -15.25 0.59 21.42
N PRO A 231 -14.27 1.37 21.93
CA PRO A 231 -12.90 1.30 21.46
C PRO A 231 -12.28 -0.07 21.75
N GLU A 232 -11.64 -0.69 20.76
CA GLU A 232 -10.72 -1.81 20.99
C GLU A 232 -9.53 -1.29 21.82
N THR A 233 -9.47 -1.64 23.11
CA THR A 233 -8.36 -1.31 24.02
C THR A 233 -7.06 -2.03 23.69
#